data_AF-A0A914XXK0-F1
#
_entry.id   AF-A0A914XXK0-F1
#
_cell.length_a   1.000
_cell.length_b   1.000
_cell.length_c   1.000
_cell.angle_alpha   90.00
_cell.angle_beta   90.00
_cell.angle_gamma   90.00
#
_symmetry.space_group_name_H-M   'P 1'
#
loop_
_entity.id
_entity.type
_entity.pdbx_description
1 polymer ?
#
loop_
_entity_poly.entity_id
_entity_poly.type
_entity_poly.pdbx_seq_one_letter_code
_entity_poly.pdbx_strand_id
1 'polypeptide(L)'
;MPKLCDSDDIPLESQPSSCQFCKCDASKLYCCPKCNAFYCSLKCYKSKQHAKCSEQFYKDQVEITVNGNIVPEVKVDERLKTATSFEDYMKKMKEVDMNKTEEEINPQLEAE
;
A
#
# COMPACT_ATOMS: atom_id res chain seq x y z
N MET A 1 6.41 9.25 6.45
CA MET A 1 7.15 9.56 5.20
C MET A 1 8.64 9.32 5.44
N PRO A 2 9.40 8.74 4.50
CA PRO A 2 10.86 8.62 4.64
C PRO A 2 11.44 10.03 4.75
N LYS A 3 12.17 10.32 5.83
CA LYS A 3 12.90 11.57 5.97
C LYS A 3 13.90 11.66 4.83
N LEU A 4 13.82 12.72 4.02
CA LEU A 4 15.02 13.21 3.34
C LEU A 4 16.06 13.45 4.44
N CYS A 5 17.33 13.23 4.19
CA CYS A 5 18.33 13.73 5.11
C CYS A 5 18.15 15.25 5.17
N ASP A 6 17.46 15.73 6.21
CA ASP A 6 17.28 17.15 6.45
C ASP A 6 18.69 17.72 6.70
N SER A 7 18.99 18.75 5.91
CA SER A 7 20.32 19.30 5.67
C SER A 7 20.95 20.04 6.85
N ASP A 8 20.39 19.92 8.06
CA ASP A 8 20.69 20.82 9.19
C ASP A 8 21.64 20.24 10.25
N ASP A 9 21.97 18.94 10.21
CA ASP A 9 22.89 18.29 11.18
C ASP A 9 24.16 17.66 10.55
N ILE A 10 24.38 17.84 9.24
CA ILE A 10 25.54 17.23 8.54
C ILE A 10 26.28 18.32 7.76
N PRO A 11 27.52 18.68 8.16
CA PRO A 11 28.37 19.58 7.39
C PRO A 11 28.46 19.14 5.92
N LEU A 12 28.26 20.09 5.00
CA LEU A 12 28.09 19.91 3.55
C LEU A 12 29.26 19.18 2.83
N GLU A 13 30.34 18.87 3.53
CA GLU A 13 31.61 18.40 2.95
C GLU A 13 31.81 16.87 3.00
N SER A 14 30.87 16.09 3.53
CA SER A 14 31.02 14.61 3.60
C SER A 14 29.74 13.81 3.35
N GLN A 15 28.77 14.36 2.61
CA GLN A 15 27.59 13.58 2.23
C GLN A 15 27.96 12.57 1.12
N PRO A 16 27.48 11.32 1.19
CA PRO A 16 27.77 10.35 0.15
C PRO A 16 27.18 10.80 -1.18
N SER A 17 27.96 10.72 -2.26
CA SER A 17 27.52 11.06 -3.62
C SER A 17 26.84 9.89 -4.33
N SER A 18 26.99 8.67 -3.82
CA SER A 18 26.56 7.44 -4.47
C SER A 18 25.60 6.60 -3.63
N CYS A 19 24.66 5.97 -4.33
CA CYS A 19 23.70 5.05 -3.72
C CYS A 19 24.41 3.77 -3.25
N GLN A 20 24.16 3.32 -2.02
CA GLN A 20 24.80 2.10 -1.50
C GLN A 20 24.32 0.82 -2.19
N PHE A 21 23.16 0.84 -2.84
CA PHE A 21 22.52 -0.33 -3.45
C PHE A 21 22.80 -0.48 -4.95
N CYS A 22 22.69 0.62 -5.71
CA CYS A 22 22.93 0.60 -7.16
C CYS A 22 24.29 1.18 -7.56
N LYS A 23 25.04 1.78 -6.62
CA LYS A 23 26.36 2.40 -6.83
C LYS A 23 26.40 3.54 -7.85
N CYS A 24 25.24 4.00 -8.32
CA CYS A 24 25.15 5.18 -9.18
C CYS A 24 25.27 6.44 -8.33
N ASP A 25 25.97 7.43 -8.86
CA ASP A 25 25.95 8.79 -8.32
C ASP A 25 24.58 9.42 -8.52
N ALA A 26 24.12 10.16 -7.51
CA ALA A 26 22.87 10.90 -7.57
C ALA A 26 23.03 12.22 -6.85
N SER A 27 22.43 13.29 -7.41
CA SER A 27 22.43 14.61 -6.79
C SER A 27 21.64 14.67 -5.49
N LYS A 28 20.74 13.71 -5.25
CA LYS A 28 19.96 13.58 -4.03
C LYS A 28 19.93 12.12 -3.58
N LEU A 29 20.29 11.89 -2.33
CA LEU A 29 20.14 10.61 -1.64
C LEU A 29 19.20 10.77 -0.45
N TYR A 30 18.51 9.68 -0.14
CA TYR A 30 17.68 9.54 1.04
C TYR A 30 18.41 8.64 2.04
N CYS A 31 18.19 8.84 3.33
CA CYS A 31 18.80 8.04 4.38
C CYS A 31 17.74 7.16 5.06
N CYS A 32 18.02 5.86 5.21
CA CYS A 32 17.13 4.98 5.96
C CYS A 32 17.26 5.26 7.47
N PRO A 33 16.17 5.56 8.20
CA PRO A 33 16.25 5.86 9.63
C PRO A 33 16.57 4.64 10.51
N LYS A 34 16.44 3.41 9.98
CA LYS A 34 16.71 2.18 10.74
C LYS A 34 18.17 1.71 10.64
N CYS A 35 18.84 1.96 9.51
CA CYS A 35 20.19 1.44 9.24
C CYS A 35 21.17 2.50 8.71
N ASN A 36 20.73 3.75 8.58
CA ASN A 36 21.49 4.89 8.08
C ASN A 36 22.04 4.71 6.65
N ALA A 37 21.46 3.78 5.88
CA ALA A 37 21.90 3.52 4.52
C ALA A 37 21.35 4.56 3.52
N PHE A 38 22.20 4.99 2.59
CA PHE A 38 21.89 5.98 1.56
C PHE A 38 21.39 5.35 0.26
N TYR A 39 20.23 5.79 -0.22
CA TYR A 39 19.59 5.30 -1.45
C TYR A 39 19.09 6.44 -2.34
N CYS A 40 19.14 6.26 -3.65
CA CYS A 40 18.73 7.30 -4.61
C CYS A 40 17.23 7.31 -4.93
N SER A 41 16.52 6.19 -4.72
CA SER A 41 15.13 6.05 -5.15
C SER A 41 14.40 4.93 -4.42
N LEU A 42 13.06 4.91 -4.54
CA LEU A 42 12.23 3.84 -4.02
C LEU A 42 12.61 2.45 -4.57
N LYS A 43 13.15 2.37 -5.80
CA LYS A 43 13.65 1.10 -6.35
C LYS A 43 14.81 0.54 -5.52
N CYS A 44 15.73 1.40 -5.09
CA CYS A 44 16.84 1.02 -4.23
C CYS A 44 16.38 0.74 -2.79
N TYR A 45 15.42 1.52 -2.28
CA TYR A 45 14.82 1.28 -0.98
C TYR A 45 14.12 -0.08 -0.87
N LYS A 46 13.41 -0.51 -1.91
CA LYS A 46 12.72 -1.81 -1.99
C LYS A 46 13.58 -2.93 -2.60
N SER A 47 14.87 -2.68 -2.80
CA SER A 47 15.75 -3.69 -3.39
C SER A 47 15.94 -4.88 -2.45
N LYS A 48 16.28 -6.05 -2.99
CA LYS A 48 16.57 -7.24 -2.18
C LYS A 48 17.66 -6.99 -1.14
N GLN A 49 18.63 -6.14 -1.45
CA GLN A 49 19.71 -5.74 -0.54
C GLN A 49 19.21 -4.93 0.67
N HIS A 50 18.07 -4.24 0.55
CA HIS A 50 17.46 -3.43 1.60
C HIS A 50 16.11 -4.00 2.12
N ALA A 51 15.79 -5.24 1.77
CA ALA A 51 14.51 -5.88 2.04
C ALA A 51 14.17 -5.90 3.54
N LYS A 52 15.15 -6.19 4.41
CA LYS A 52 14.97 -6.24 5.85
C LYS A 52 14.35 -4.95 6.43
N CYS A 53 14.86 -3.79 6.01
CA CYS A 53 14.36 -2.51 6.51
C CYS A 53 13.03 -2.11 5.85
N SER A 54 12.89 -2.35 4.54
CA SER A 54 11.65 -2.04 3.83
C SER A 54 10.47 -2.88 4.32
N GLU A 55 10.68 -4.17 4.54
CA GLU A 55 9.65 -5.09 5.02
C GLU A 55 9.23 -4.77 6.45
N GLN A 56 10.20 -4.49 7.33
CA GLN A 56 9.88 -4.09 8.70
C GLN A 56 9.05 -2.80 8.70
N PHE A 57 9.44 -1.81 7.88
CA PHE A 57 8.65 -0.60 7.74
C PHE A 57 7.21 -0.89 7.30
N TYR A 58 7.00 -1.75 6.29
CA TYR A 58 5.65 -2.10 5.85
C TYR A 58 4.83 -2.80 6.95
N LYS A 59 5.45 -3.74 7.68
CA LYS A 59 4.79 -4.42 8.81
C LYS A 59 4.39 -3.42 9.89
N ASP A 60 5.32 -2.57 10.32
CA ASP A 60 5.07 -1.54 11.32
C ASP A 60 3.88 -0.65 10.89
N GLN A 61 3.84 -0.22 9.62
CA GLN A 61 2.74 0.61 9.11
C GLN A 61 1.39 -0.13 9.10
N VAL A 62 1.36 -1.41 8.73
CA VAL A 62 0.13 -2.22 8.76
C VAL A 62 -0.36 -2.42 10.19
N GLU A 63 0.53 -2.79 11.11
CA GLU A 63 0.19 -2.99 12.52
C GLU A 63 -0.37 -1.71 13.16
N ILE A 64 0.25 -0.55 12.89
CA ILE A 64 -0.23 0.73 13.40
C ILE A 64 -1.63 1.07 12.85
N THR A 65 -1.88 0.77 11.57
CA THR A 65 -3.17 1.03 10.91
C THR A 65 -4.26 0.10 11.45
N VAL A 66 -3.96 -1.20 11.59
CA VAL A 66 -4.89 -2.22 12.07
C VAL A 66 -5.23 -2.01 13.56
N ASN A 67 -4.24 -1.62 14.37
CA ASN A 67 -4.42 -1.41 15.80
C ASN A 67 -5.04 -0.05 16.16
N GLY A 68 -5.54 0.71 15.16
CA GLY A 68 -6.45 1.83 15.38
C GLY A 68 -5.82 3.18 15.72
N ASN A 69 -4.49 3.34 15.64
CA ASN A 69 -3.82 4.56 16.09
C ASN A 69 -3.51 5.58 14.96
N ILE A 70 -3.67 5.20 13.69
CA ILE A 70 -3.53 6.13 12.56
C ILE A 70 -4.55 5.76 11.48
N VAL A 71 -5.62 6.55 11.37
CA VAL A 71 -6.36 6.65 10.10
C VAL A 71 -5.62 7.67 9.23
N PRO A 72 -5.16 7.33 8.02
CA PRO A 72 -4.77 8.37 7.09
C PRO A 72 -5.98 9.28 6.90
N GLU A 73 -5.84 10.58 7.14
CA GLU A 73 -6.86 11.58 6.77
C GLU A 73 -7.00 11.56 5.24
N VAL A 74 -7.83 10.64 4.74
CA VAL A 74 -8.24 10.65 3.36
C VAL A 74 -9.20 11.84 3.26
N LYS A 75 -8.80 12.90 2.55
CA LYS A 75 -9.73 13.93 2.11
C LYS A 75 -10.67 13.24 1.11
N VAL A 76 -11.77 12.68 1.62
CA VAL A 76 -12.80 12.08 0.80
C VAL A 76 -13.46 13.22 0.04
N ASP A 77 -13.27 13.24 -1.28
CA ASP A 77 -14.07 14.10 -2.15
C ASP A 77 -15.54 13.79 -1.88
N GLU A 78 -16.36 14.83 -1.66
CA GLU A 78 -17.72 14.71 -1.16
C GLU A 78 -18.62 13.82 -2.04
N ARG A 79 -18.19 13.57 -3.28
CA ARG A 79 -18.86 12.73 -4.28
C ARG A 79 -18.63 11.22 -4.10
N LEU A 80 -17.74 10.77 -3.20
CA LEU A 80 -17.39 9.35 -3.02
C LEU A 80 -17.93 8.73 -1.71
N LYS A 81 -19.08 9.20 -1.21
CA LYS A 81 -19.72 8.72 0.03
C LYS A 81 -20.38 7.32 -0.07
N THR A 82 -20.25 6.59 -1.18
CA THR A 82 -20.91 5.28 -1.35
C THR A 82 -19.95 4.08 -1.26
N ALA A 83 -18.83 4.23 -0.58
CA ALA A 83 -18.13 3.06 -0.03
C ALA A 83 -18.87 2.64 1.25
N THR A 84 -20.04 2.02 1.07
CA THR A 84 -20.79 1.38 2.15
C THR A 84 -19.92 0.29 2.76
N SER A 85 -19.85 0.28 4.10
CA SER A 85 -18.94 -0.48 4.95
C SER A 85 -18.87 -1.95 4.56
N PHE A 86 -17.80 -2.65 4.94
CA PHE A 86 -17.72 -4.11 4.85
C PHE A 86 -18.94 -4.81 5.51
N GLU A 87 -19.52 -4.16 6.52
CA GLU A 87 -20.78 -4.56 7.15
C GLU A 87 -21.98 -4.51 6.20
N ASP A 88 -22.06 -3.49 5.34
CA ASP A 88 -23.12 -3.35 4.34
C ASP A 88 -23.01 -4.43 3.26
N TYR A 89 -21.79 -4.84 2.92
CA TYR A 89 -21.53 -5.96 1.99
C TYR A 89 -21.98 -7.30 2.58
N MET A 90 -21.62 -7.60 3.83
CA MET A 90 -22.05 -8.82 4.53
C MET A 90 -23.56 -8.90 4.73
N LYS A 91 -24.22 -7.75 4.96
CA LYS A 91 -25.68 -7.67 5.09
C LYS A 91 -26.39 -8.00 3.77
N LYS A 92 -25.85 -7.53 2.64
CA LYS A 92 -26.42 -7.72 1.31
C LYS A 92 -26.37 -9.18 0.81
N MET A 93 -25.42 -10.00 1.29
CA MET A 93 -25.38 -11.42 0.94
C MET A 93 -26.44 -12.26 1.66
N LYS A 94 -27.01 -11.79 2.78
CA LYS A 94 -28.10 -12.50 3.50
C LYS A 94 -29.48 -12.33 2.87
N GLU A 95 -29.64 -11.43 1.91
CA GLU A 95 -30.91 -11.16 1.23
C GLU A 95 -31.09 -11.97 -0.07
N VAL A 96 -30.08 -12.75 -0.49
CA VAL A 96 -30.14 -13.61 -1.68
C VAL A 96 -30.39 -15.07 -1.26
N ASP A 97 -31.51 -15.30 -0.57
CA ASP A 97 -32.02 -16.67 -0.33
C ASP A 97 -33.55 -16.63 -0.07
N MET A 98 -34.33 -16.10 -1.03
CA MET A 98 -35.78 -16.33 -1.10
C MET A 98 -36.37 -15.84 -2.44
N ASN A 99 -36.22 -16.62 -3.51
CA ASN A 99 -37.18 -16.73 -4.64
C ASN A 99 -36.63 -17.67 -5.72
N LYS A 100 -36.73 -18.98 -5.48
CA LYS A 100 -36.73 -20.00 -6.51
C LYS A 100 -38.17 -20.50 -6.66
N THR A 101 -38.75 -20.33 -7.84
CA THR A 101 -39.92 -21.08 -8.35
C THR A 101 -39.66 -21.19 -9.85
N GLU A 102 -39.07 -22.28 -10.37
CA GLU A 102 -39.76 -23.52 -10.77
C GLU A 102 -41.06 -23.25 -11.54
N GLU A 103 -40.97 -22.90 -12.83
CA GLU A 103 -41.73 -23.48 -13.97
C GLU A 103 -41.42 -22.74 -15.29
N GLU A 104 -41.28 -23.52 -16.38
CA GLU A 104 -41.13 -23.12 -17.80
C GLU A 104 -39.79 -22.42 -18.15
N ILE A 105 -38.88 -22.95 -18.97
CA ILE A 105 -39.06 -23.43 -20.36
C ILE A 105 -38.05 -24.55 -20.62
N ASN A 106 -38.52 -25.79 -20.70
CA ASN A 106 -37.79 -26.91 -21.31
C ASN A 106 -38.09 -26.88 -22.81
N PRO A 107 -37.13 -26.56 -23.71
CA PRO A 107 -37.35 -26.77 -25.13
C PRO A 107 -37.26 -28.26 -25.42
N GLN A 108 -38.41 -28.94 -25.42
CA GLN A 108 -38.55 -30.27 -25.99
C GLN A 108 -38.20 -30.21 -27.48
N LEU A 109 -37.17 -30.98 -27.85
CA LEU A 109 -36.88 -31.39 -29.21
C LEU A 109 -38.00 -32.35 -29.66
N GLU A 110 -38.87 -31.91 -30.56
CA GLU A 110 -39.57 -32.81 -31.47
C GLU A 110 -38.82 -32.84 -32.80
N ALA A 111 -38.54 -34.06 -33.24
CA ALA A 111 -37.91 -34.37 -34.50
C ALA A 111 -38.93 -34.29 -35.64
N GLU A 112 -38.54 -33.70 -36.77
CA GLU A 112 -38.78 -34.17 -38.15
C GLU A 112 -37.88 -33.41 -39.13
#